data_AF-A0A925Z041-F1
#
_entry.id   AF-A0A925Z041-F1
#
_cell.length_a   1.000
_cell.length_b   1.000
_cell.length_c   1.000
_cell.angle_alpha   90.00
_cell.angle_beta   90.00
_cell.angle_gamma   90.00
#
_symmetry.space_group_name_H-M   'P 1'
#
loop_
_entity.id
_entity.type
_entity.pdbx_description
1 polymer ?
#
loop_
_entity_poly.entity_id
_entity_poly.type
_entity_poly.pdbx_seq_one_letter_code
_entity_poly.pdbx_strand_id
1 'polypeptide(L)'
;IARLGSISNDEKIVVYCSVGYRSEKITEKLIAAGYTNVSNLYGGIFEWMNQENNIVDANGELTNKIHAYSKIWGVWLSEGEKVYN
;
A
#
# COMPACT_ATOMS: atom_id res chain seq x y z
N ILE A 1 4.68 -12.81 -7.53
CA ILE A 1 5.74 -13.54 -6.79
C ILE A 1 7.03 -13.66 -7.60
N ALA A 2 6.98 -13.88 -8.92
CA ALA A 2 8.17 -14.07 -9.77
C ALA A 2 9.31 -13.02 -9.67
N ARG A 3 9.05 -11.80 -9.18
CA ARG A 3 10.06 -10.75 -8.97
C ARG A 3 10.66 -10.69 -7.56
N LEU A 4 10.27 -11.59 -6.65
CA LEU A 4 10.73 -11.63 -5.25
C LEU A 4 11.91 -12.60 -5.03
N GLY A 5 12.51 -13.15 -6.09
CA GLY A 5 13.51 -14.21 -5.99
C GLY A 5 14.80 -13.87 -5.23
N SER A 6 15.02 -12.60 -4.89
CA SER A 6 16.16 -12.13 -4.09
C SER A 6 15.80 -11.80 -2.63
N ILE A 7 14.51 -11.85 -2.26
CA ILE A 7 14.02 -11.51 -0.92
C ILE A 7 13.88 -12.81 -0.14
N SER A 8 14.49 -12.89 1.05
CA SER A 8 14.39 -14.09 1.89
C SER A 8 12.97 -14.25 2.44
N ASN A 9 12.59 -15.49 2.75
CA ASN A 9 11.22 -15.78 3.19
C ASN A 9 10.89 -15.20 4.58
N ASP A 10 11.90 -14.90 5.39
CA ASP A 10 11.79 -14.33 6.73
C ASP A 10 11.96 -12.79 6.78
N GLU A 11 12.30 -12.18 5.65
CA GLU A 11 12.42 -10.73 5.54
C GLU A 11 11.06 -10.05 5.77
N LYS A 12 11.08 -8.88 6.44
CA LYS A 12 9.86 -8.13 6.72
C LYS A 12 9.30 -7.54 5.44
N ILE A 13 8.12 -8.02 5.02
CA ILE A 13 7.41 -7.52 3.84
C ILE A 13 6.11 -6.85 4.28
N VAL A 14 5.96 -5.56 3.97
CA VAL A 14 4.68 -4.85 4.11
C VAL A 14 4.10 -4.63 2.72
N VAL A 15 2.90 -5.17 2.49
CA VAL A 15 2.18 -5.02 1.23
C VAL A 15 1.06 -4.02 1.41
N TYR A 16 0.90 -3.09 0.48
CA TYR A 16 -0.18 -2.12 0.52
C TYR A 16 -0.80 -1.91 -0.87
N CYS A 17 -2.04 -1.41 -0.86
CA CYS A 17 -2.70 -0.86 -2.04
C CYS A 17 -3.46 0.40 -1.60
N SER A 18 -4.46 0.85 -2.38
CA SER A 18 -5.26 2.02 -2.02
C SER A 18 -5.95 1.88 -0.65
N VAL A 19 -6.71 0.79 -0.45
CA VAL A 19 -7.62 0.59 0.70
C VAL A 19 -7.37 -0.71 1.48
N GLY A 20 -6.30 -1.46 1.16
CA GLY A 20 -5.97 -2.73 1.83
C GLY A 20 -6.55 -4.02 1.20
N TYR A 21 -7.59 -3.94 0.35
CA TYR A 21 -8.28 -5.13 -0.21
C TYR A 21 -7.43 -5.96 -1.18
N ARG A 22 -6.74 -5.31 -2.13
CA ARG A 22 -5.92 -6.03 -3.13
C ARG A 22 -4.64 -6.56 -2.51
N SER A 23 -4.06 -5.80 -1.59
CA SER A 23 -2.83 -6.17 -0.90
C SER A 23 -3.04 -7.35 0.04
N GLU A 24 -4.20 -7.46 0.70
CA GLU A 24 -4.58 -8.65 1.48
C GLU A 24 -4.45 -9.95 0.66
N LYS A 25 -5.06 -10.00 -0.53
CA LYS A 25 -4.97 -11.17 -1.43
C LYS A 25 -3.54 -11.49 -1.86
N ILE A 26 -2.65 -10.49 -1.92
CA ILE A 26 -1.24 -10.70 -2.21
C ILE A 26 -0.51 -11.21 -0.98
N THR A 27 -0.78 -10.64 0.20
CA THR A 27 -0.26 -11.12 1.48
C THR A 27 -0.60 -12.59 1.70
N GLU A 28 -1.84 -13.01 1.48
CA GLU A 28 -2.25 -14.43 1.55
C GLU A 28 -1.44 -15.32 0.59
N LYS A 29 -1.21 -14.86 -0.65
CA LYS A 29 -0.40 -15.60 -1.64
C LYS A 29 1.07 -15.70 -1.23
N LEU A 30 1.61 -14.68 -0.56
CA LEU A 30 2.99 -14.71 -0.07
C LEU A 30 3.12 -15.67 1.11
N ILE A 31 2.17 -15.65 2.05
CA ILE A 31 2.12 -16.60 3.16
C ILE A 31 2.01 -18.03 2.62
N ALA A 32 1.11 -18.27 1.66
CA ALA A 32 0.97 -19.57 0.99
C ALA A 32 2.22 -20.01 0.22
N ALA A 33 3.08 -19.08 -0.19
CA ALA A 33 4.36 -19.35 -0.84
C ALA A 33 5.53 -19.54 0.13
N GLY A 34 5.28 -19.47 1.45
CA GLY A 34 6.28 -19.76 2.48
C GLY A 34 6.98 -18.53 3.07
N TYR A 35 6.52 -17.32 2.76
CA TYR A 35 7.00 -16.12 3.45
C TYR A 35 6.39 -16.04 4.86
N THR A 36 7.21 -15.84 5.87
CA THR A 36 6.83 -15.95 7.28
C THR A 36 6.63 -14.60 7.97
N ASN A 37 7.14 -13.52 7.38
CA ASN A 37 7.09 -12.16 7.96
C ASN A 37 6.42 -11.15 7.01
N VAL A 38 5.18 -11.44 6.63
CA VAL A 38 4.40 -10.62 5.70
C VAL A 38 3.23 -9.97 6.42
N SER A 39 3.01 -8.68 6.18
CA SER A 39 1.88 -7.93 6.72
C SER A 39 1.17 -7.14 5.62
N ASN A 40 -0.16 -7.10 5.67
CA ASN A 40 -0.95 -6.15 4.89
C ASN A 40 -1.04 -4.83 5.65
N LEU A 41 -0.75 -3.70 5.00
CA LEU A 41 -0.98 -2.39 5.59
C LEU A 41 -2.48 -2.14 5.68
N TYR A 42 -3.00 -2.15 6.91
CA TYR A 42 -4.41 -1.95 7.18
C TYR A 42 -4.89 -0.63 6.58
N GLY A 43 -6.01 -0.67 5.85
CA GLY A 43 -6.57 0.50 5.16
C GLY A 43 -5.73 1.06 3.99
N GLY A 44 -4.58 0.45 3.69
CA GLY A 44 -3.71 0.85 2.58
C GLY A 44 -3.12 2.26 2.73
N ILE A 45 -2.67 2.82 1.61
CA ILE A 45 -2.08 4.15 1.58
C ILE A 45 -3.11 5.26 1.87
N PHE A 46 -4.41 5.00 1.69
CA PHE A 46 -5.43 5.98 2.03
C PHE A 46 -5.52 6.16 3.54
N GLU A 47 -5.62 5.06 4.29
CA GLU A 47 -5.67 5.14 5.75
C GLU A 47 -4.35 5.67 6.34
N TRP A 48 -3.22 5.31 5.72
CA TRP A 48 -1.93 5.90 6.09
C TRP A 48 -1.95 7.43 6.05
N MET A 49 -2.48 8.01 4.96
CA MET A 49 -2.65 9.46 4.82
C MET A 49 -3.74 10.02 5.73
N ASN A 50 -4.85 9.31 5.92
CA ASN A 50 -5.92 9.72 6.84
C ASN A 50 -5.42 9.86 8.29
N GLN A 51 -4.36 9.14 8.65
CA GLN A 51 -3.66 9.25 9.93
C GLN A 51 -2.57 10.33 9.94
N GLU A 52 -2.55 11.22 8.94
CA GLU A 52 -1.60 12.33 8.79
C GLU A 52 -0.13 11.88 8.71
N ASN A 53 0.13 10.63 8.30
CA ASN A 53 1.49 10.15 8.10
C ASN A 53 2.08 10.70 6.80
N ASN A 54 3.40 10.91 6.81
CA ASN A 54 4.13 11.39 5.64
C ASN A 54 4.12 10.38 4.49
N ILE A 55 4.01 10.89 3.27
CA ILE A 55 4.29 10.19 2.01
C ILE A 55 5.26 11.04 1.18
N VAL A 56 5.93 10.40 0.23
CA VAL A 56 6.87 11.07 -0.68
C VAL A 56 6.51 10.84 -2.14
N ASP A 57 6.88 11.79 -2.99
CA ASP A 57 6.77 11.66 -4.44
C ASP A 57 7.95 10.85 -5.03
N ALA A 58 8.03 10.79 -6.36
CA ALA A 58 9.10 10.07 -7.04
C ALA A 58 10.51 10.68 -6.85
N ASN A 59 10.60 11.94 -6.42
CA ASN A 59 11.85 12.62 -6.11
C ASN A 59 12.24 12.44 -4.64
N GLY A 60 11.38 11.82 -3.82
CA GLY A 60 11.59 11.67 -2.38
C GLY A 60 11.12 12.88 -1.57
N GLU A 61 10.45 13.85 -2.20
CA GLU A 61 9.94 15.05 -1.54
C GLU A 61 8.59 14.77 -0.88
N LEU A 62 8.35 15.38 0.28
CA LEU A 62 7.06 15.27 0.97
C LEU A 62 5.93 15.75 0.07
N THR A 63 4.86 14.97 0.01
CA THR A 63 3.68 15.31 -0.78
C THR A 63 2.42 14.95 -0.02
N ASN A 64 1.33 15.66 -0.31
CA ASN A 64 0.00 15.28 0.14
C ASN A 64 -0.85 14.71 -1.00
N LYS A 65 -0.28 14.53 -2.20
CA LYS A 65 -1.00 14.07 -3.39
C LYS A 65 -1.05 12.55 -3.45
N ILE A 66 -2.26 11.99 -3.50
CA ILE A 66 -2.48 10.54 -3.64
C ILE A 66 -3.38 10.26 -4.82
N HIS A 67 -2.97 9.32 -5.67
CA HIS A 67 -3.81 8.83 -6.75
C HIS A 67 -4.99 8.03 -6.20
N ALA A 68 -6.18 8.62 -6.27
CA ALA A 68 -7.40 8.08 -5.69
C ALA A 68 -8.02 6.93 -6.51
N TYR A 69 -7.37 6.51 -7.60
CA TYR A 69 -7.75 5.45 -8.55
C TYR A 69 -9.03 5.73 -9.34
N SER A 70 -10.13 6.06 -8.66
CA SER A 70 -11.38 6.54 -9.26
C SER A 70 -12.16 7.35 -8.24
N LYS A 71 -13.12 8.18 -8.68
CA LYS A 71 -13.96 8.97 -7.77
C LYS A 71 -14.70 8.10 -6.73
N ILE A 72 -15.08 6.88 -7.11
CA ILE A 72 -15.76 5.93 -6.21
C ILE A 72 -14.83 5.48 -5.09
N TRP A 73 -13.60 5.12 -5.42
CA TRP A 73 -12.61 4.69 -4.42
C TRP A 73 -12.09 5.88 -3.59
N GLY A 74 -12.02 7.06 -4.18
CA GLY A 74 -11.58 8.29 -3.52
C GLY A 74 -12.46 8.75 -2.35
N VAL A 75 -13.64 8.16 -2.12
CA VAL A 75 -14.46 8.48 -0.93
C VAL A 75 -13.80 8.03 0.37
N TRP A 76 -12.91 7.03 0.31
CA TRP A 76 -12.21 6.47 1.48
C TRP A 76 -10.93 7.23 1.84
N LEU A 77 -10.49 8.18 1.00
CA LEU A 77 -9.41 9.10 1.32
C LEU A 77 -10.03 10.37 1.92
N SER A 78 -9.94 10.55 3.23
CA SER A 78 -10.47 11.74 3.91
C SER A 78 -9.43 12.87 3.95
N GLU A 79 -8.16 12.53 4.06
CA GLU A 79 -7.06 13.50 4.12
C GLU A 79 -6.20 13.48 2.84
N GLY A 80 -5.54 14.61 2.55
CA GLY A 80 -4.68 14.77 1.37
C GLY A 80 -5.41 15.16 0.07
N GLU A 81 -4.62 15.47 -0.96
CA GLU A 81 -5.08 15.89 -2.28
C GLU A 81 -5.32 14.67 -3.20
N LYS A 82 -6.58 14.45 -3.59
CA LYS A 82 -6.97 13.38 -4.53
C LYS A 82 -6.55 13.75 -5.95
N VAL A 83 -5.65 12.96 -6.54
CA VAL A 83 -5.33 13.04 -7.98
C VAL A 83 -5.92 11.85 -8.74
N TYR A 84 -6.28 12.06 -10.00
CA TYR A 84 -6.96 11.05 -10.85
C TYR A 84 -6.33 10.91 -12.25
N ASN A 85 -5.29 11.69 -12.53
CA ASN A 85 -4.66 11.82 -13.84
C ASN A 85 -3.17 11.50 -13.74
#